data_AF-A0A9E5S8E1-F1
#
_entry.id   AF-A0A9E5S8E1-F1
#
_cell.length_a   1.000
_cell.length_b   1.000
_cell.length_c   1.000
_cell.angle_alpha   90.00
_cell.angle_beta   90.00
_cell.angle_gamma   90.00
#
_symmetry.space_group_name_H-M   'P 1'
#
loop_
_entity.id
_entity.type
_entity.pdbx_description
1 polymer ?
#
loop_
_entity_poly.entity_id
_entity_poly.type
_entity_poly.pdbx_seq_one_letter_code
_entity_poly.pdbx_strand_id
1 'polypeptide(L)'
;MDDIARKVFNQKYLPKRIAVENTKQVGRVIDDLLARQDHGDGELFSDFDLLRQMRDEINRSLQGCAAVVKAGVLVPVGLWGLTEGFAAPDMDISLLGIGNHRFFLFHSALGLVVLRHLFNKWQQVETCSPQFIKKTCGKIVGALLGAYAVGVGVHLMIDVFQPKTVIFPFFGSLVDGTMVDDNIWLLGNSLWAFKIGRDVFSLVLADDLQNAKNYVVSKFGEKPISIDSVN
;
A
#
# COMPACT_ATOMS: atom_id res chain seq x y z
N MET A 1 4.92 44.92 13.99
CA MET A 1 5.79 43.73 14.04
C MET A 1 5.04 42.43 14.36
N ASP A 2 3.79 42.49 14.84
CA ASP A 2 3.04 41.29 15.29
C ASP A 2 2.49 40.38 14.19
N ASP A 3 2.21 40.91 12.99
CA ASP A 3 1.56 40.12 11.94
C ASP A 3 2.49 39.08 11.30
N ILE A 4 3.77 39.40 11.20
CA ILE A 4 4.79 38.48 10.66
C ILE A 4 5.07 37.35 11.65
N ALA A 5 5.16 37.68 12.94
CA ALA A 5 5.32 36.69 14.01
C ALA A 5 4.13 35.72 14.05
N ARG A 6 2.90 36.22 13.90
CA ARG A 6 1.68 35.40 13.87
C ARG A 6 1.61 34.49 12.63
N LYS A 7 2.05 34.97 11.47
CA LYS A 7 2.10 34.20 10.22
C LYS A 7 3.13 33.07 10.28
N VAL A 8 4.31 33.35 10.82
CA VAL A 8 5.38 32.35 11.04
C VAL A 8 4.98 31.34 12.11
N PHE A 9 4.33 31.79 13.18
CA PHE A 9 3.80 30.90 14.22
C PHE A 9 2.72 29.97 13.64
N ASN A 10 1.75 30.50 12.89
CA ASN A 10 0.72 29.70 12.25
C ASN A 10 1.29 28.69 11.24
N GLN A 11 2.29 29.07 10.42
CA GLN A 11 2.98 28.14 9.51
C GLN A 11 3.70 27.00 10.25
N LYS A 12 4.25 27.27 11.44
CA LYS A 12 5.00 26.27 12.21
C LYS A 12 4.09 25.20 12.84
N TYR A 13 2.83 25.55 13.13
CA TYR A 13 1.85 24.62 13.72
C TYR A 13 0.82 24.07 12.73
N LEU A 14 0.73 24.63 11.53
CA LEU A 14 -0.16 24.17 10.45
C LEU A 14 0.06 22.67 10.10
N PRO A 15 1.30 22.19 9.89
CA PRO A 15 1.55 20.78 9.60
C PRO A 15 1.14 19.87 10.74
N LYS A 16 1.34 20.32 11.99
CA LYS A 16 0.95 19.58 13.20
C LYS A 16 -0.57 19.49 13.32
N ARG A 17 -1.28 20.58 13.02
CA ARG A 17 -2.75 20.63 13.05
C ARG A 17 -3.35 19.72 11.99
N ILE A 18 -2.84 19.80 10.75
CA ILE A 18 -3.26 18.97 9.63
C ILE A 18 -2.97 17.48 9.92
N ALA A 19 -1.79 17.16 10.47
CA ALA A 19 -1.46 15.79 10.84
C ALA A 19 -2.42 15.26 11.92
N VAL A 20 -2.68 16.04 12.98
CA VAL A 20 -3.62 15.64 14.05
C VAL A 20 -5.06 15.53 13.55
N GLU A 21 -5.52 16.41 12.67
CA GLU A 21 -6.85 16.33 12.06
C GLU A 21 -6.97 15.13 11.13
N ASN A 22 -5.99 14.88 10.27
CA ASN A 22 -5.96 13.71 9.39
C ASN A 22 -5.91 12.41 10.18
N THR A 23 -5.10 12.32 11.25
CA THR A 23 -5.05 11.14 12.12
C THR A 23 -6.38 10.91 12.84
N LYS A 24 -7.07 11.98 13.28
CA LYS A 24 -8.42 11.87 13.85
C LYS A 24 -9.45 11.41 12.81
N GLN A 25 -9.30 11.82 11.56
CA GLN A 25 -10.19 11.44 10.47
C GLN A 25 -9.96 9.98 10.05
N VAL A 26 -8.71 9.52 10.02
CA VAL A 26 -8.34 8.10 9.84
C VAL A 26 -8.86 7.25 11.00
N GLY A 27 -8.73 7.72 12.24
CA GLY A 27 -9.33 7.06 13.40
C GLY A 27 -10.83 6.86 13.24
N ARG A 28 -11.56 7.87 12.74
CA ARG A 28 -13.00 7.76 12.45
C ARG A 28 -13.32 6.79 11.32
N VAL A 29 -12.51 6.72 10.26
CA VAL A 29 -12.71 5.76 9.16
C VAL A 29 -12.47 4.32 9.65
N ILE A 30 -11.46 4.11 10.49
CA ILE A 30 -11.19 2.81 11.12
C ILE A 30 -12.34 2.44 12.07
N ASP A 31 -12.81 3.39 12.89
CA ASP A 31 -13.94 3.19 13.79
C ASP A 31 -15.26 2.94 13.01
N ASP A 32 -15.44 3.52 11.82
CA ASP A 32 -16.59 3.30 10.93
C ASP A 32 -16.53 1.93 10.21
N LEU A 33 -15.33 1.50 9.80
CA LEU A 33 -15.09 0.15 9.29
C LEU A 33 -15.31 -0.92 10.38
N LEU A 34 -14.90 -0.63 11.61
CA LEU A 34 -15.18 -1.45 12.80
C LEU A 34 -16.69 -1.53 13.07
N ALA A 35 -17.41 -0.41 13.00
CA ALA A 35 -18.85 -0.35 13.25
C ALA A 35 -19.68 -1.02 12.13
N ARG A 36 -19.21 -1.01 10.88
CA ARG A 36 -19.87 -1.69 9.75
C ARG A 36 -19.78 -3.21 9.83
N GLN A 37 -18.82 -3.77 10.55
CA GLN A 37 -18.61 -5.22 10.65
C GLN A 37 -19.39 -5.88 11.81
N ASP A 38 -19.89 -5.09 12.77
CA ASP A 38 -20.75 -5.58 13.87
C ASP A 38 -22.15 -6.06 13.37
N HIS A 39 -22.35 -6.14 12.06
CA HIS A 39 -23.57 -6.56 11.38
C HIS A 39 -23.40 -7.74 10.40
N GLY A 40 -22.24 -8.41 10.35
CA GLY A 40 -22.06 -9.57 9.44
C GLY A 40 -20.89 -10.50 9.78
N ASP A 41 -21.25 -11.68 10.30
CA ASP A 41 -20.58 -12.99 10.38
C ASP A 41 -19.07 -13.09 10.04
N GLY A 42 -18.24 -13.27 11.07
CA GLY A 42 -17.94 -14.65 11.49
C GLY A 42 -16.71 -15.40 10.92
N GLU A 43 -15.57 -14.79 10.60
CA GLU A 43 -14.29 -15.57 10.48
C GLU A 43 -12.97 -14.75 10.55
N LEU A 44 -13.01 -13.51 11.05
CA LEU A 44 -11.90 -12.54 10.98
C LEU A 44 -11.25 -12.23 12.35
N PHE A 45 -11.29 -13.20 13.28
CA PHE A 45 -11.03 -12.94 14.70
C PHE A 45 -9.54 -12.94 15.14
N SER A 46 -8.59 -13.21 14.25
CA SER A 46 -7.14 -13.15 14.55
C SER A 46 -6.48 -11.82 14.19
N ASP A 47 -7.05 -11.08 13.23
CA ASP A 47 -6.48 -9.82 12.73
C ASP A 47 -6.85 -8.60 13.57
N PHE A 48 -7.92 -8.67 14.37
CA PHE A 48 -8.39 -7.51 15.15
C PHE A 48 -7.51 -7.17 16.36
N ASP A 49 -6.96 -8.17 17.04
CA ASP A 49 -5.95 -7.93 18.08
C ASP A 49 -4.66 -7.37 17.49
N LEU A 50 -4.33 -7.74 16.25
CA LEU A 50 -3.18 -7.22 15.50
C LEU A 50 -3.42 -5.77 15.06
N LEU A 51 -4.62 -5.44 14.58
CA LEU A 51 -5.03 -4.07 14.26
C LEU A 51 -5.10 -3.18 15.51
N ARG A 52 -5.52 -3.73 16.64
CA ARG A 52 -5.57 -3.04 17.94
C ARG A 52 -4.17 -2.82 18.52
N GLN A 53 -3.30 -3.82 18.44
CA GLN A 53 -1.87 -3.68 18.79
C GLN A 53 -1.17 -2.69 17.86
N MET A 54 -1.44 -2.73 16.55
CA MET A 54 -0.93 -1.74 15.60
C MET A 54 -1.41 -0.33 15.97
N ARG A 55 -2.69 -0.14 16.30
CA ARG A 55 -3.24 1.15 16.77
C ARG A 55 -2.51 1.65 18.01
N ASP A 56 -2.32 0.80 19.01
CA ASP A 56 -1.71 1.18 20.29
C ASP A 56 -0.22 1.45 20.16
N GLU A 57 0.47 0.69 19.30
CA GLU A 57 1.91 0.87 19.05
C GLU A 57 2.19 2.05 18.12
N ILE A 58 1.30 2.32 17.16
CA ILE A 58 1.28 3.57 16.40
C ILE A 58 1.11 4.74 17.38
N ASN A 59 0.16 4.67 18.32
CA ASN A 59 -0.04 5.71 19.34
C ASN A 59 1.15 5.92 20.29
N ARG A 60 1.95 4.88 20.59
CA ARG A 60 3.20 5.03 21.34
C ARG A 60 4.34 5.63 20.50
N SER A 61 4.49 5.17 19.26
CA SER A 61 5.53 5.64 18.34
C SER A 61 5.27 7.08 17.85
N LEU A 62 4.01 7.55 17.94
CA LEU A 62 3.55 8.93 17.72
C LEU A 62 4.18 9.98 18.68
N GLN A 63 5.03 9.60 19.65
CA GLN A 63 5.83 10.58 20.42
C GLN A 63 7.01 11.15 19.61
N GLY A 64 7.40 10.52 18.49
CA GLY A 64 8.37 11.07 17.54
C GLY A 64 7.70 11.98 16.50
N CYS A 65 7.77 13.31 16.68
CA CYS A 65 7.14 14.31 15.80
C CYS A 65 7.36 14.07 14.28
N ALA A 66 8.53 13.55 13.88
CA ALA A 66 8.83 13.24 12.49
C ALA A 66 8.18 11.94 11.98
N ALA A 67 8.02 10.93 12.84
CA ALA A 67 7.36 9.67 12.50
C ALA A 67 5.85 9.88 12.33
N VAL A 68 5.24 10.70 13.20
CA VAL A 68 3.84 11.13 13.11
C VAL A 68 3.54 11.79 11.78
N VAL A 69 4.39 12.75 11.37
CA VAL A 69 4.19 13.52 10.14
C VAL A 69 4.37 12.61 8.91
N LYS A 70 5.37 11.72 8.92
CA LYS A 70 5.54 10.74 7.85
C LYS A 70 4.35 9.79 7.76
N ALA A 71 3.90 9.23 8.87
CA ALA A 71 2.74 8.34 8.92
C ALA A 71 1.46 9.06 8.48
N GLY A 72 1.26 10.31 8.91
CA GLY A 72 0.10 11.13 8.54
C GLY A 72 0.00 11.45 7.05
N VAL A 73 1.06 11.27 6.27
CA VAL A 73 1.06 11.40 4.81
C VAL A 73 1.08 10.03 4.14
N LEU A 74 1.99 9.15 4.55
CA LEU A 74 2.19 7.85 3.89
C LEU A 74 1.01 6.90 4.10
N VAL A 75 0.33 6.94 5.26
CA VAL A 75 -0.82 6.07 5.51
C VAL A 75 -2.01 6.45 4.63
N PRO A 76 -2.47 7.71 4.55
CA PRO A 76 -3.54 8.07 3.61
C PRO A 76 -3.18 7.80 2.15
N VAL A 77 -1.94 8.11 1.74
CA VAL A 77 -1.47 7.84 0.37
C VAL A 77 -1.44 6.35 0.06
N GLY A 78 -0.95 5.54 0.99
CA GLY A 78 -0.95 4.08 0.86
C GLY A 78 -2.37 3.53 0.80
N LEU A 79 -3.28 4.00 1.66
CA LEU A 79 -4.67 3.57 1.64
C LEU A 79 -5.35 3.92 0.31
N TRP A 80 -5.14 5.15 -0.19
CA TRP A 80 -5.62 5.55 -1.51
C TRP A 80 -5.04 4.66 -2.61
N GLY A 81 -3.73 4.40 -2.58
CA GLY A 81 -3.08 3.50 -3.53
C GLY A 81 -3.70 2.11 -3.51
N LEU A 82 -3.92 1.56 -2.32
CA LEU A 82 -4.56 0.25 -2.13
C LEU A 82 -5.99 0.23 -2.71
N THR A 83 -6.81 1.25 -2.44
CA THR A 83 -8.19 1.30 -2.95
C THR A 83 -8.23 1.40 -4.47
N GLU A 84 -7.39 2.24 -5.07
CA GLU A 84 -7.28 2.35 -6.53
C GLU A 84 -6.73 1.08 -7.15
N GLY A 85 -5.75 0.44 -6.52
CA GLY A 85 -5.17 -0.82 -6.97
C GLY A 85 -6.18 -1.95 -6.91
N PHE A 86 -7.00 -1.98 -5.86
CA PHE A 86 -8.08 -2.95 -5.72
C PHE A 86 -9.16 -2.76 -6.79
N ALA A 87 -9.45 -1.52 -7.22
CA ALA A 87 -10.44 -1.27 -8.26
C ALA A 87 -9.88 -1.44 -9.70
N ALA A 88 -8.56 -1.51 -9.86
CA ALA A 88 -7.93 -1.46 -11.17
C ALA A 88 -8.27 -2.64 -12.10
N PRO A 89 -8.35 -3.91 -11.63
CA PRO A 89 -8.72 -5.02 -12.51
C PRO A 89 -10.13 -4.87 -13.12
N ASP A 90 -11.08 -4.31 -12.36
CA ASP A 90 -12.47 -4.05 -12.79
C ASP A 90 -12.60 -2.87 -13.77
N MET A 91 -11.52 -2.14 -14.06
CA MET A 91 -11.57 -1.07 -15.07
C MET A 91 -11.91 -1.60 -16.46
N ASP A 92 -11.67 -2.89 -16.72
CA ASP A 92 -12.07 -3.54 -17.97
C ASP A 92 -13.59 -3.48 -18.20
N ILE A 93 -14.42 -3.52 -17.15
CA ILE A 93 -15.87 -3.38 -17.26
C ILE A 93 -16.24 -2.02 -17.85
N SER A 94 -15.57 -0.97 -17.39
CA SER A 94 -15.83 0.41 -17.83
C SER A 94 -15.32 0.67 -19.26
N LEU A 95 -14.24 -0.01 -19.66
CA LEU A 95 -13.54 0.22 -20.93
C LEU A 95 -13.97 -0.72 -22.06
N LEU A 96 -14.24 -1.98 -21.74
CA LEU A 96 -14.55 -3.05 -22.69
C LEU A 96 -16.01 -3.51 -22.59
N GLY A 97 -16.74 -3.05 -21.58
CA GLY A 97 -18.13 -3.43 -21.33
C GLY A 97 -18.27 -4.74 -20.54
N ILE A 98 -19.45 -4.94 -19.94
CA ILE A 98 -19.76 -6.09 -19.06
C ILE A 98 -19.55 -7.45 -19.74
N GLY A 99 -19.67 -7.51 -21.07
CA GLY A 99 -19.47 -8.74 -21.84
C GLY A 99 -18.02 -9.23 -21.92
N ASN A 100 -17.04 -8.38 -21.60
CA ASN A 100 -15.61 -8.70 -21.63
C ASN A 100 -14.93 -8.55 -20.25
N HIS A 101 -15.71 -8.66 -19.18
CA HIS A 101 -15.24 -8.65 -17.79
C HIS A 101 -14.22 -9.77 -17.56
N ARG A 102 -13.13 -9.49 -16.84
CA ARG A 102 -11.94 -10.36 -16.68
C ARG A 102 -11.07 -10.45 -17.91
N PHE A 103 -10.85 -9.34 -18.60
CA PHE A 103 -9.87 -9.29 -19.68
C PHE A 103 -8.46 -9.51 -19.14
N PHE A 104 -7.72 -10.44 -19.75
CA PHE A 104 -6.44 -10.91 -19.21
C PHE A 104 -5.42 -9.79 -18.93
N LEU A 105 -5.42 -8.69 -19.70
CA LEU A 105 -4.50 -7.56 -19.49
C LEU A 105 -4.75 -6.84 -18.17
N PHE A 106 -6.02 -6.58 -17.84
CA PHE A 106 -6.42 -5.92 -16.59
C PHE A 106 -6.27 -6.87 -15.41
N HIS A 107 -6.35 -8.18 -15.68
CA HIS A 107 -6.11 -9.25 -14.71
C HIS A 107 -4.68 -9.80 -14.81
N SER A 108 -3.72 -8.91 -15.08
CA SER A 108 -2.29 -9.22 -15.12
C SER A 108 -1.46 -8.22 -14.34
N ALA A 109 -0.32 -8.66 -13.82
CA ALA A 109 0.67 -7.78 -13.20
C ALA A 109 1.47 -6.94 -14.22
N LEU A 110 1.18 -7.04 -15.51
CA LEU A 110 1.97 -6.40 -16.57
C LEU A 110 1.95 -4.87 -16.46
N GLY A 111 0.79 -4.29 -16.13
CA GLY A 111 0.69 -2.85 -15.83
C GLY A 111 1.58 -2.43 -14.67
N LEU A 112 1.64 -3.24 -13.60
CA LEU A 112 2.52 -3.00 -12.45
C LEU A 112 4.00 -3.10 -12.81
N VAL A 113 4.38 -4.02 -13.70
CA VAL A 113 5.77 -4.14 -14.19
C VAL A 113 6.19 -2.87 -14.92
N VAL A 114 5.32 -2.34 -15.79
CA VAL A 114 5.57 -1.07 -16.49
C VAL A 114 5.68 0.09 -15.51
N LEU A 115 4.74 0.21 -14.57
CA LEU A 115 4.77 1.26 -13.54
C LEU A 115 6.04 1.18 -12.68
N ARG A 116 6.44 -0.02 -12.26
CA ARG A 116 7.70 -0.26 -11.53
C ARG A 116 8.91 0.15 -12.37
N HIS A 117 8.93 -0.17 -13.65
CA HIS A 117 10.03 0.21 -14.54
C HIS A 117 10.13 1.74 -14.66
N LEU A 118 9.01 2.42 -14.89
CA LEU A 118 8.95 3.88 -14.97
C LEU A 118 9.38 4.53 -13.65
N PHE A 119 8.94 3.99 -12.51
CA PHE A 119 9.34 4.45 -11.19
C PHE A 119 10.85 4.33 -10.97
N ASN A 120 11.44 3.19 -11.32
CA ASN A 120 12.89 2.98 -11.21
C ASN A 120 13.67 3.94 -12.11
N LYS A 121 13.20 4.17 -13.35
CA LYS A 121 13.79 5.15 -14.27
C LYS A 121 13.68 6.57 -13.74
N TRP A 122 12.53 6.94 -13.20
CA TRP A 122 12.29 8.25 -12.60
C TRP A 122 13.27 8.52 -11.43
N GLN A 123 13.47 7.55 -10.55
CA GLN A 123 14.45 7.68 -9.46
C GLN A 123 15.91 7.89 -9.94
N GLN A 124 16.27 7.33 -11.10
CA GLN A 124 17.60 7.46 -11.70
C GLN A 124 17.81 8.82 -12.38
N VAL A 125 16.80 9.35 -13.07
CA VAL A 125 16.92 10.55 -13.92
C VAL A 125 16.85 11.86 -13.13
N GLU A 126 16.16 11.90 -11.99
CA GLU A 126 16.06 13.13 -11.19
C GLU A 126 17.31 13.41 -10.35
N THR A 127 18.37 13.87 -11.01
CA THR A 127 19.63 14.35 -10.41
C THR A 127 19.64 15.84 -10.10
N CYS A 128 18.64 16.62 -10.55
CA CYS A 128 18.63 18.09 -10.42
C CYS A 128 17.78 18.65 -9.27
N SER A 129 17.14 17.83 -8.43
CA SER A 129 16.22 18.27 -7.36
C SER A 129 16.86 18.18 -5.96
N PRO A 130 16.50 19.08 -5.00
CA PRO A 130 16.98 19.00 -3.62
C PRO A 130 16.78 17.61 -3.02
N GLN A 131 17.84 17.02 -2.47
CA GLN A 131 17.89 15.61 -2.06
C GLN A 131 16.81 15.23 -1.01
N PHE A 132 16.36 16.18 -0.19
CA PHE A 132 15.27 15.98 0.77
C PHE A 132 13.88 15.85 0.10
N ILE A 133 13.60 16.70 -0.90
CA ILE A 133 12.35 16.63 -1.67
C ILE A 133 12.32 15.33 -2.47
N LYS A 134 13.45 14.95 -3.09
CA LYS A 134 13.60 13.67 -3.78
C LYS A 134 13.28 12.48 -2.88
N LYS A 135 13.89 12.41 -1.68
CA LYS A 135 13.65 11.30 -0.74
C LYS A 135 12.19 11.25 -0.26
N THR A 136 11.56 12.39 -0.02
CA THR A 136 10.17 12.44 0.47
C THR A 136 9.17 12.12 -0.63
N CYS A 137 9.34 12.71 -1.82
CA CYS A 137 8.50 12.42 -2.98
C CYS A 137 8.64 10.95 -3.41
N GLY A 138 9.86 10.42 -3.45
CA GLY A 138 10.11 9.01 -3.73
C GLY A 138 9.43 8.06 -2.74
N LYS A 139 9.35 8.43 -1.46
CA LYS A 139 8.61 7.67 -0.45
C LYS A 139 7.10 7.73 -0.64
N ILE A 140 6.56 8.89 -1.00
CA ILE A 140 5.12 9.07 -1.26
C ILE A 140 4.71 8.27 -2.50
N VAL A 141 5.40 8.48 -3.62
CA VAL A 141 5.14 7.76 -4.89
C VAL A 141 5.39 6.27 -4.73
N GLY A 142 6.45 5.89 -4.00
CA GLY A 142 6.74 4.51 -3.67
C GLY A 142 5.70 3.85 -2.79
N ALA A 143 5.22 4.53 -1.75
CA ALA A 143 4.15 4.01 -0.90
C ALA A 143 2.84 3.87 -1.67
N LEU A 144 2.51 4.84 -2.53
CA LEU A 144 1.36 4.78 -3.42
C LEU A 144 1.46 3.57 -4.36
N LEU A 145 2.56 3.43 -5.11
CA LEU A 145 2.77 2.34 -6.06
C LEU A 145 2.83 0.98 -5.37
N GLY A 146 3.50 0.90 -4.22
CA GLY A 146 3.60 -0.33 -3.43
C GLY A 146 2.24 -0.78 -2.93
N ALA A 147 1.43 0.15 -2.40
CA ALA A 147 0.09 -0.16 -1.92
C ALA A 147 -0.89 -0.46 -3.07
N TYR A 148 -0.77 0.23 -4.20
CA TYR A 148 -1.49 -0.07 -5.43
C TYR A 148 -1.21 -1.49 -5.92
N ALA A 149 0.06 -1.90 -5.95
CA ALA A 149 0.43 -3.27 -6.30
C ALA A 149 -0.15 -4.31 -5.33
N VAL A 150 -0.19 -4.01 -4.02
CA VAL A 150 -0.87 -4.87 -3.03
C VAL A 150 -2.36 -4.93 -3.29
N GLY A 151 -3.03 -3.80 -3.56
CA GLY A 151 -4.46 -3.76 -3.88
C GLY A 151 -4.81 -4.63 -5.09
N VAL A 152 -4.05 -4.52 -6.18
CA VAL A 152 -4.17 -5.40 -7.36
C VAL A 152 -3.96 -6.86 -6.96
N GLY A 153 -2.93 -7.15 -6.17
CA GLY A 153 -2.64 -8.51 -5.70
C GLY A 153 -3.79 -9.11 -4.90
N VAL A 154 -4.40 -8.35 -4.00
CA VAL A 154 -5.57 -8.78 -3.20
C VAL A 154 -6.77 -9.04 -4.11
N HIS A 155 -7.08 -8.13 -5.03
CA HIS A 155 -8.20 -8.30 -5.96
C HIS A 155 -8.05 -9.60 -6.76
N LEU A 156 -6.88 -9.79 -7.40
CA LEU A 156 -6.61 -11.00 -8.19
C LEU A 156 -6.62 -12.27 -7.34
N MET A 157 -6.19 -12.21 -6.07
CA MET A 157 -6.26 -13.35 -5.15
C MET A 157 -7.71 -13.71 -4.83
N ILE A 158 -8.58 -12.73 -4.59
CA ILE A 158 -10.01 -12.98 -4.36
C ILE A 158 -10.62 -13.64 -5.60
N ASP A 159 -10.24 -13.19 -6.80
CA ASP A 159 -10.74 -13.75 -8.05
C ASP A 159 -10.39 -15.22 -8.27
N VAL A 160 -9.29 -15.72 -7.70
CA VAL A 160 -8.91 -17.15 -7.73
C VAL A 160 -9.99 -18.03 -7.09
N PHE A 161 -10.68 -17.53 -6.07
CA PHE A 161 -11.73 -18.27 -5.37
C PHE A 161 -13.12 -18.04 -5.96
N GLN A 162 -13.25 -17.19 -7.00
CA GLN A 162 -14.51 -16.90 -7.66
C GLN A 162 -14.59 -17.63 -9.01
N PRO A 163 -15.60 -18.51 -9.23
CA PRO A 163 -15.70 -19.35 -10.41
C PRO A 163 -16.16 -18.56 -11.65
N LYS A 164 -15.31 -17.70 -12.20
CA LYS A 164 -15.52 -17.03 -13.50
C LYS A 164 -14.26 -17.06 -14.35
N THR A 165 -14.46 -17.26 -15.65
CA THR A 165 -13.40 -17.42 -16.64
C THR A 165 -12.69 -16.10 -16.94
N VAL A 166 -11.37 -16.15 -17.16
CA VAL A 166 -10.57 -15.02 -17.67
C VAL A 166 -10.64 -15.01 -19.19
N ILE A 167 -10.93 -13.85 -19.78
CA ILE A 167 -11.09 -13.72 -21.22
C ILE A 167 -9.73 -13.42 -21.86
N PHE A 168 -9.20 -14.39 -22.60
CA PHE A 168 -8.01 -14.22 -23.43
C PHE A 168 -8.41 -13.99 -24.90
N PRO A 169 -7.75 -13.07 -25.62
CA PRO A 169 -8.12 -12.73 -27.00
C PRO A 169 -7.69 -13.75 -28.07
N PHE A 170 -6.80 -14.70 -27.73
CA PHE A 170 -6.22 -15.65 -28.70
C PHE A 170 -6.55 -17.12 -28.41
N PHE A 171 -6.97 -17.45 -27.19
CA PHE A 171 -7.36 -18.79 -26.74
C PHE A 171 -8.53 -18.59 -25.77
N GLY A 172 -9.54 -19.47 -25.69
CA GLY A 172 -10.68 -19.26 -24.78
C GLY A 172 -10.26 -19.32 -23.31
N SER A 173 -9.44 -20.32 -22.98
CA SER A 173 -8.71 -20.50 -21.73
C SER A 173 -7.29 -20.98 -22.06
N LEU A 174 -6.35 -20.89 -21.11
CA LEU A 174 -4.96 -21.35 -21.29
C LEU A 174 -4.87 -22.86 -21.61
N VAL A 175 -5.83 -23.65 -21.11
CA VAL A 175 -6.14 -25.02 -21.59
C VAL A 175 -7.66 -25.10 -21.76
N ASP A 176 -8.13 -25.64 -22.89
CA ASP A 176 -9.56 -25.66 -23.23
C ASP A 176 -10.42 -26.30 -22.12
N GLY A 177 -11.27 -25.48 -21.49
CA GLY A 177 -12.41 -25.94 -20.69
C GLY A 177 -12.18 -26.18 -19.19
N THR A 178 -11.08 -25.71 -18.58
CA THR A 178 -10.90 -25.87 -17.11
C THR A 178 -10.78 -24.55 -16.36
N MET A 179 -11.52 -24.41 -15.24
CA MET A 179 -11.39 -23.28 -14.30
C MET A 179 -10.02 -23.23 -13.62
N VAL A 180 -9.23 -24.31 -13.72
CA VAL A 180 -7.94 -24.45 -13.04
C VAL A 180 -6.89 -23.51 -13.64
N ASP A 181 -6.89 -23.32 -14.96
CA ASP A 181 -5.86 -22.52 -15.64
C ASP A 181 -6.03 -21.02 -15.37
N ASP A 182 -7.28 -20.55 -15.33
CA ASP A 182 -7.61 -19.17 -15.00
C ASP A 182 -7.25 -18.85 -13.55
N ASN A 183 -7.49 -19.79 -12.63
CA ASN A 183 -7.09 -19.67 -11.24
C ASN A 183 -5.56 -19.64 -11.08
N ILE A 184 -4.83 -20.47 -11.84
CA ILE A 184 -3.36 -20.45 -11.85
C ILE A 184 -2.85 -19.10 -12.40
N TRP A 185 -3.47 -18.59 -13.46
CA TRP A 185 -3.13 -17.29 -14.04
C TRP A 185 -3.33 -16.16 -13.02
N LEU A 186 -4.50 -16.10 -12.39
CA LEU A 186 -4.84 -15.09 -11.39
C LEU A 186 -3.93 -15.19 -10.16
N LEU A 187 -3.68 -16.40 -9.67
CA LEU A 187 -2.79 -16.64 -8.54
C LEU A 187 -1.35 -16.21 -8.86
N GLY A 188 -0.83 -16.59 -10.03
CA GLY A 188 0.51 -16.20 -10.47
C GLY A 188 0.67 -14.68 -10.58
N ASN A 189 -0.32 -13.99 -11.15
CA ASN A 189 -0.31 -12.53 -11.26
C ASN A 189 -0.48 -11.85 -9.90
N SER A 190 -1.31 -12.39 -9.01
CA SER A 190 -1.45 -11.93 -7.63
C SER A 190 -0.13 -12.00 -6.86
N LEU A 191 0.51 -13.16 -6.85
CA LEU A 191 1.80 -13.36 -6.20
C LEU A 191 2.88 -12.43 -6.77
N TRP A 192 2.86 -12.19 -8.08
CA TRP A 192 3.80 -11.27 -8.70
C TRP A 192 3.52 -9.81 -8.32
N ALA A 193 2.25 -9.41 -8.24
CA ALA A 193 1.85 -8.09 -7.75
C ALA A 193 2.31 -7.86 -6.30
N PHE A 194 2.12 -8.85 -5.41
CA PHE A 194 2.66 -8.79 -4.05
C PHE A 194 4.19 -8.68 -4.01
N LYS A 195 4.89 -9.44 -4.86
CA LYS A 195 6.34 -9.31 -4.99
C LYS A 195 6.76 -7.90 -5.43
N ILE A 196 6.06 -7.29 -6.39
CA ILE A 196 6.30 -5.91 -6.82
C ILE A 196 6.07 -4.94 -5.65
N GLY A 197 4.96 -5.06 -4.93
CA GLY A 197 4.66 -4.22 -3.78
C GLY A 197 5.75 -4.31 -2.70
N ARG A 198 6.13 -5.53 -2.32
CA ARG A 198 7.23 -5.81 -1.38
C ARG A 198 8.55 -5.18 -1.82
N ASP A 199 8.93 -5.36 -3.09
CA ASP A 199 10.19 -4.83 -3.62
C ASP A 199 10.19 -3.29 -3.60
N VAL A 200 9.07 -2.64 -3.96
CA VAL A 200 8.93 -1.18 -3.91
C VAL A 200 8.98 -0.66 -2.48
N PHE A 201 8.24 -1.27 -1.55
CA PHE A 201 8.30 -0.89 -0.13
C PHE A 201 9.69 -1.06 0.45
N SER A 202 10.38 -2.16 0.12
CA SER A 202 11.76 -2.39 0.57
C SER A 202 12.69 -1.31 0.04
N LEU A 203 12.51 -0.88 -1.22
CA LEU A 203 13.33 0.17 -1.81
C LEU A 203 13.11 1.53 -1.15
N VAL A 204 11.86 1.88 -0.81
CA VAL A 204 11.53 3.24 -0.33
C VAL A 204 11.54 3.39 1.18
N LEU A 205 11.33 2.30 1.94
CA LEU A 205 11.27 2.30 3.40
C LEU A 205 12.52 1.70 4.07
N ALA A 206 13.51 1.19 3.32
CA ALA A 206 14.73 0.59 3.87
C ALA A 206 15.41 1.45 4.94
N ASP A 207 15.64 2.74 4.66
CA ASP A 207 16.26 3.67 5.60
C ASP A 207 15.44 3.79 6.90
N ASP A 208 14.11 3.87 6.80
CA ASP A 208 13.24 4.01 7.98
C ASP A 208 13.19 2.71 8.79
N LEU A 209 13.19 1.55 8.14
CA LEU A 209 13.24 0.23 8.80
C LEU A 209 14.57 0.03 9.52
N GLN A 210 15.70 0.40 8.91
CA GLN A 210 17.01 0.33 9.55
C GLN A 210 17.09 1.27 10.75
N ASN A 211 16.55 2.49 10.63
CA ASN A 211 16.49 3.43 11.75
C ASN A 211 15.62 2.90 12.90
N ALA A 212 14.49 2.26 12.60
CA ALA A 212 13.65 1.61 13.60
C ALA A 212 14.38 0.46 14.32
N LYS A 213 15.08 -0.40 13.56
CA LYS A 213 15.92 -1.47 14.12
C LYS A 213 17.00 -0.91 15.06
N ASN A 214 17.71 0.12 14.61
CA ASN A 214 18.76 0.77 15.42
C ASN A 214 18.18 1.40 16.70
N TYR A 215 17.00 2.01 16.62
CA TYR A 215 16.30 2.55 17.79
C TYR A 215 15.99 1.46 18.82
N VAL A 216 15.43 0.33 18.39
CA VAL A 216 15.12 -0.81 19.28
C VAL A 216 16.37 -1.32 19.97
N VAL A 217 17.46 -1.55 19.22
CA VAL A 217 18.76 -1.96 19.80
C VAL A 217 19.24 -0.94 20.83
N SER A 218 19.16 0.35 20.51
CA SER A 218 19.64 1.41 21.41
C SER A 218 18.82 1.57 22.69
N LYS A 219 17.53 1.19 22.67
CA LYS A 219 16.60 1.39 23.78
C LYS A 219 16.37 0.15 24.63
N PHE A 220 16.35 -1.02 24.00
CA PHE A 220 15.97 -2.26 24.65
C PHE A 220 17.14 -3.25 24.73
N GLY A 221 18.28 -2.99 24.05
CA GLY A 221 19.42 -3.90 24.03
C GLY A 221 19.16 -5.21 23.26
N GLU A 222 17.96 -5.39 22.72
CA GLU A 222 17.56 -6.54 21.94
C GLU A 222 18.06 -6.40 20.50
N LYS A 223 18.80 -7.40 20.02
CA LYS A 223 19.11 -7.51 18.59
C LYS A 223 17.83 -7.95 17.86
N PRO A 224 17.30 -7.15 16.92
CA PRO A 224 16.17 -7.60 16.11
C PRO A 224 16.58 -8.86 15.35
N ILE A 225 15.71 -9.86 15.38
CA ILE A 225 15.92 -11.15 14.72
C ILE A 225 16.23 -10.90 13.24
N SER A 226 17.41 -11.29 12.78
CA SER A 226 17.75 -11.23 11.35
C SER A 226 17.03 -12.37 10.64
N ILE A 227 16.24 -12.03 9.62
CA ILE A 227 15.51 -13.02 8.81
C ILE A 227 16.48 -13.95 8.06
N ASP A 228 17.76 -13.60 7.98
CA ASP A 228 18.85 -14.46 7.48
C ASP A 228 19.10 -15.73 8.33
N SER A 229 18.39 -15.88 9.46
CA SER A 229 18.46 -17.06 10.32
C SER A 229 17.34 -18.09 10.07
N VAL A 230 16.43 -17.81 9.14
CA VAL A 230 15.41 -18.77 8.67
C VAL A 230 15.86 -19.29 7.32
N ASN A 231 16.81 -20.23 7.34
CA ASN A 231 17.10 -21.13 6.23
C ASN A 231 16.19 -22.35 6.32
#